data_AF-A0A1I5BI94-F1
#
_entry.id   AF-A0A1I5BI94-F1
#
_cell.length_a   1.000
_cell.length_b   1.000
_cell.length_c   1.000
_cell.angle_alpha   90.00
_cell.angle_beta   90.00
_cell.angle_gamma   90.00
#
_symmetry.space_group_name_H-M   'P 1'
#
loop_
_entity.id
_entity.type
_entity.pdbx_description
1 polymer ?
#
loop_
_entity_poly.entity_id
_entity_poly.type
_entity_poly.pdbx_seq_one_letter_code
_entity_poly.pdbx_strand_id
1 'polypeptide(L)'
;YVFQKYFTGKSDLKADYEFPKLEEIEKFVKENNHLPGVPSAKEIQENGLKVGEMNNLLLQKIEELTLLLIEQNKKMTQQDVRINELEAKK
;
A
#
# COMPACT_ATOMS: atom_id res chain seq x y z
N TYR A 1 0.95 12.90 0.00
CA TYR A 1 1.93 11.87 0.38
C TYR A 1 1.52 11.24 1.69
N VAL A 2 1.70 9.93 1.81
CA VAL A 2 1.15 9.10 2.90
C VAL A 2 2.19 8.79 3.99
N PHE A 3 3.49 8.99 3.74
CA PHE A 3 4.53 8.73 4.72
C PHE A 3 4.39 9.55 6.02
N GLN A 4 4.03 10.83 5.92
CA GLN A 4 3.83 11.67 7.10
C GLN A 4 2.75 11.07 8.01
N LYS A 5 1.60 10.68 7.43
CA LYS A 5 0.50 10.01 8.15
C LYS A 5 0.99 8.71 8.79
N TYR A 6 1.76 7.93 8.05
CA TYR A 6 2.30 6.65 8.52
C TYR A 6 3.20 6.79 9.75
N PHE A 7 4.21 7.67 9.67
CA PHE A 7 5.23 7.77 10.71
C PHE A 7 4.84 8.69 11.88
N THR A 8 3.98 9.68 11.64
CA THR A 8 3.63 10.70 12.64
C THR A 8 2.17 10.63 13.10
N GLY A 9 1.36 9.79 12.47
CA GLY A 9 -0.09 9.70 12.71
C GLY A 9 -0.91 10.84 12.12
N LYS A 10 -0.27 11.86 11.52
CA LYS A 10 -0.92 13.04 10.94
C LYS A 10 -0.35 13.36 9.56
N SER A 11 -1.18 13.93 8.69
CA SER A 11 -0.72 14.48 7.42
C SER A 11 -1.49 15.76 7.12
N ASP A 12 -0.77 16.84 6.84
CA ASP A 12 -1.39 18.14 6.54
C ASP A 12 -2.07 18.14 5.16
N LEU A 13 -1.62 17.26 4.27
CA LEU A 13 -2.13 17.13 2.90
C LEU A 13 -3.17 16.00 2.74
N LYS A 14 -3.15 15.01 3.64
CA LYS A 14 -3.93 13.76 3.55
C LYS A 14 -4.37 13.32 4.96
N ALA A 15 -5.06 14.20 5.69
CA ALA A 15 -5.43 13.97 7.09
C ALA A 15 -6.40 12.79 7.27
N ASP A 16 -7.29 12.60 6.29
CA ASP A 16 -8.35 11.60 6.18
C ASP A 16 -7.91 10.29 5.48
N TYR A 17 -6.63 10.19 5.12
CA TYR A 17 -6.13 8.99 4.46
C TYR A 17 -6.01 7.82 5.45
N GLU A 18 -6.72 6.75 5.12
CA GLU A 18 -6.70 5.47 5.84
C GLU A 18 -5.91 4.43 5.03
N PHE A 19 -4.99 3.73 5.70
CA PHE A 19 -4.21 2.68 5.08
C PHE A 19 -5.08 1.42 4.95
N PRO A 20 -5.38 0.95 3.73
CA PRO A 20 -6.14 -0.27 3.55
C PRO A 20 -5.32 -1.47 4.03
N LYS A 21 -6.00 -2.45 4.62
CA LYS A 21 -5.37 -3.73 4.99
C LYS A 21 -5.10 -4.56 3.74
N LEU A 22 -4.08 -5.42 3.76
CA LEU A 22 -3.74 -6.28 2.62
C LEU A 22 -4.92 -7.17 2.21
N GLU A 23 -5.71 -7.65 3.18
CA GLU A 23 -6.89 -8.48 2.94
C GLU A 23 -8.00 -7.70 2.21
N GLU A 24 -8.15 -6.40 2.52
CA GLU A 24 -9.12 -5.52 1.86
C GLU A 24 -8.69 -5.21 0.43
N ILE A 25 -7.38 -4.96 0.22
CA ILE A 25 -6.80 -4.79 -1.12
C ILE A 25 -7.00 -6.07 -1.94
N GLU A 26 -6.68 -7.23 -1.38
CA GLU A 26 -6.82 -8.51 -2.07
C GLU A 26 -8.25 -8.77 -2.49
N LYS A 27 -9.22 -8.57 -1.58
CA LYS A 27 -10.64 -8.69 -1.89
C LYS A 27 -11.05 -7.75 -3.03
N PHE A 28 -10.66 -6.48 -2.94
CA PHE A 28 -11.01 -5.49 -3.95
C PHE A 28 -10.41 -5.86 -5.32
N VAL A 29 -9.14 -6.26 -5.38
CA VAL A 29 -8.47 -6.62 -6.63
C VAL A 29 -9.10 -7.86 -7.26
N LYS A 30 -9.48 -8.87 -6.46
CA LYS A 30 -10.19 -10.06 -6.95
C LYS A 30 -11.55 -9.73 -7.55
N GLU A 31 -12.28 -8.79 -6.95
CA GLU A 31 -13.62 -8.40 -7.39
C GLU A 31 -13.59 -7.43 -8.59
N ASN A 32 -12.63 -6.51 -8.63
CA ASN A 32 -12.66 -5.37 -9.55
C ASN A 32 -11.54 -5.39 -10.61
N ASN A 33 -10.51 -6.23 -10.47
CA ASN A 33 -9.36 -6.33 -11.37
C ASN A 33 -8.52 -5.04 -11.53
N HIS A 34 -8.62 -4.11 -10.57
CA HIS A 34 -7.75 -2.94 -10.46
C HIS A 34 -7.55 -2.57 -8.99
N LEU A 35 -6.61 -1.66 -8.71
CA LEU A 35 -6.29 -1.24 -7.34
C LEU A 35 -7.36 -0.28 -6.77
N PRO A 36 -7.62 -0.32 -5.45
CA PRO A 36 -8.45 0.66 -4.77
C PRO A 36 -7.96 2.09 -5.02
N GLY A 37 -8.88 2.99 -5.36
CA GLY A 37 -8.57 4.40 -5.65
C GLY A 37 -7.88 4.63 -7.00
N VAL A 38 -7.68 3.59 -7.81
CA VAL A 38 -7.24 3.71 -9.21
C VAL A 38 -8.44 3.46 -10.11
N PRO A 39 -8.77 4.35 -11.06
CA PRO A 39 -9.83 4.09 -12.03
C PRO A 39 -9.50 2.84 -12.85
N SER A 40 -10.52 2.05 -13.18
CA SER A 40 -10.39 0.91 -14.08
C SER A 40 -9.95 1.36 -15.47
N ALA A 41 -9.35 0.44 -16.23
CA ALA A 41 -8.96 0.71 -17.61
C ALA A 41 -10.16 1.18 -18.46
N LYS A 42 -11.36 0.64 -18.20
CA LYS A 42 -12.60 1.04 -18.85
C LYS A 42 -12.97 2.49 -18.52
N GLU A 43 -12.93 2.87 -17.24
CA GLU A 43 -13.24 4.25 -16.83
C GLU A 43 -12.24 5.27 -17.41
N ILE A 44 -10.95 4.91 -17.49
CA ILE A 44 -9.93 5.75 -18.13
C ILE A 44 -10.20 5.88 -19.63
N GLN A 45 -10.62 4.81 -20.29
CA GLN A 45 -10.94 4.83 -21.71
C GLN A 45 -12.17 5.72 -22.01
N GLU A 46 -13.19 5.65 -21.16
CA GLU A 46 -14.45 6.38 -21.34
C GLU A 46 -14.34 7.86 -20.97
N ASN A 47 -13.69 8.17 -19.84
CA ASN A 47 -13.69 9.52 -19.26
C ASN A 47 -12.36 10.27 -19.47
N GLY A 48 -11.32 9.57 -19.93
CA GLY A 48 -9.95 10.07 -19.90
C GLY A 48 -9.41 10.18 -18.49
N LEU A 49 -8.11 10.47 -18.38
CA LEU A 49 -7.46 10.83 -17.12
C LEU A 49 -6.32 11.79 -17.43
N LYS A 50 -6.20 12.90 -16.68
CA LYS A 50 -5.10 13.83 -16.93
C LYS A 50 -3.78 13.19 -16.50
N VAL A 51 -2.73 13.43 -17.28
CA VAL A 51 -1.38 12.89 -16.98
C VAL A 51 -0.91 13.29 -15.59
N GLY A 52 -1.17 14.54 -15.17
CA GLY A 52 -0.83 14.99 -13.80
C GLY A 52 -1.60 14.25 -12.70
N GLU A 53 -2.87 13.90 -12.94
CA GLU A 53 -3.68 13.11 -12.01
C GLU A 53 -3.16 11.67 -11.92
N MET A 54 -2.82 11.06 -13.06
CA MET A 54 -2.19 9.74 -13.11
C MET A 54 -0.85 9.72 -12.38
N ASN A 55 0.00 10.72 -12.59
CA ASN A 55 1.31 10.79 -11.92
C ASN A 55 1.18 10.91 -10.40
N ASN A 56 0.24 11.73 -9.91
CA ASN A 56 -0.03 11.85 -8.48
C ASN A 56 -0.54 10.52 -7.89
N LEU A 57 -1.41 9.83 -8.62
CA LEU A 57 -1.94 8.53 -8.22
C LEU A 57 -0.84 7.46 -8.18
N LEU A 58 0.00 7.38 -9.21
CA LEU A 58 1.14 6.48 -9.27
C LEU A 58 2.11 6.73 -8.12
N LEU A 59 2.43 8.00 -7.83
CA LEU A 59 3.29 8.35 -6.72
C LEU A 59 2.67 7.91 -5.37
N GLN A 60 1.38 8.14 -5.16
CA GLN A 60 0.69 7.62 -3.97
C GLN A 60 0.79 6.08 -3.88
N LYS A 61 0.61 5.35 -4.98
CA LYS A 61 0.73 3.88 -5.00
C LYS A 61 2.14 3.38 -4.77
N ILE A 62 3.16 4.10 -5.23
CA ILE A 62 4.56 3.80 -4.93
C ILE A 62 4.84 3.97 -3.44
N GLU A 63 4.33 5.03 -2.81
CA GLU A 63 4.47 5.24 -1.37
C GLU A 63 3.76 4.13 -0.57
N GLU A 64 2.53 3.78 -0.93
CA GLU A 64 1.77 2.67 -0.32
C GLU A 64 2.56 1.35 -0.43
N LEU A 65 3.06 1.02 -1.62
CA LEU A 65 3.87 -0.19 -1.86
C LEU A 65 5.15 -0.19 -1.03
N THR A 66 5.83 0.96 -0.92
CA THR A 66 7.06 1.10 -0.13
C THR A 66 6.80 0.82 1.34
N LEU A 67 5.67 1.31 1.89
CA LEU A 67 5.27 1.04 3.27
C LEU A 67 4.93 -0.44 3.49
N LEU A 68 4.21 -1.06 2.56
CA LEU A 68 3.93 -2.50 2.61
C LEU A 68 5.23 -3.33 2.61
N LEU A 69 6.23 -2.96 1.80
CA LEU A 69 7.54 -3.60 1.78
C LEU A 69 8.29 -3.44 3.11
N ILE A 70 8.26 -2.24 3.71
CA ILE A 70 8.86 -2.00 5.03
C ILE A 70 8.22 -2.91 6.09
N GLU A 71 6.89 -2.99 6.12
CA GLU A 71 6.17 -3.86 7.06
C GLU A 71 6.44 -5.34 6.82
N GLN A 72 6.52 -5.75 5.56
CA GLN A 72 6.85 -7.13 5.22
C GLN A 72 8.28 -7.50 5.63
N ASN A 73 9.24 -6.60 5.41
CA ASN A 73 10.62 -6.81 5.86
C ASN A 73 10.71 -6.93 7.38
N LYS A 74 10.00 -6.09 8.15
CA LYS A 74 9.93 -6.21 9.61
C LYS A 74 9.39 -7.57 10.06
N LYS A 75 8.32 -8.06 9.42
CA LYS A 75 7.75 -9.39 9.70
C LYS A 75 8.75 -10.51 9.39
N MET A 76 9.44 -10.43 8.25
CA MET A 76 10.48 -11.40 7.88
C MET A 76 11.61 -11.43 8.91
N THR A 77 12.14 -10.28 9.31
CA THR A 77 13.20 -10.22 10.34
C THR A 77 12.73 -10.81 11.67
N GLN A 78 11.48 -10.57 12.08
CA GLN A 78 10.93 -11.17 13.30
C GLN A 78 10.78 -12.70 13.19
N GLN A 79 10.39 -13.19 12.01
CA GLN A 79 10.31 -14.62 11.73
C GLN A 79 11.70 -15.26 11.77
N ASP A 80 12.71 -14.65 11.17
CA ASP A 80 14.09 -15.14 11.18
C ASP A 80 14.65 -15.25 12.60
N VAL A 81 14.43 -14.23 13.44
CA VAL A 81 14.81 -14.26 14.86
C VAL A 81 14.16 -15.46 15.56
N ARG A 82 12.86 -15.67 15.38
CA ARG A 82 12.13 -16.78 16.00
C ARG A 82 12.60 -18.14 15.50
N ILE A 83 12.93 -18.27 14.22
CA ILE A 83 13.48 -19.50 13.64
C ILE A 83 14.82 -19.81 14.31
N ASN A 84 15.73 -18.84 14.37
CA ASN A 84 17.04 -19.02 15.01
C ASN A 84 16.92 -19.42 16.50
N GLU A 85 15.98 -18.83 17.25
CA GLU A 85 15.71 -19.20 18.64
C GLU A 85 15.19 -20.63 18.80
N LEU A 86 14.40 -21.12 17.84
CA LEU A 86 13.89 -22.49 17.84
C LEU A 86 14.96 -23.50 17.44
N GLU A 87 15.85 -23.14 16.51
CA GLU A 87 16.98 -23.96 16.09
C GLU A 87 18.04 -24.09 17.18
N ALA A 88 18.34 -23.01 17.92
CA ALA A 88 19.30 -23.03 19.02
C ALA A 88 18.83 -23.84 20.26
N LYS A 89 17.54 -24.19 20.33
CA LYS A 89 16.96 -25.04 21.39
C LYS A 89 16.95 -26.52 21.05
N LYS A 90 17.33 -26.91 19.84
CA LYS A 90 17.49 -28.31 19.41
C LYS A 90 18.90 -28.80 19.66
#